data_AF-A0A954Y8X0-F1
#
_entry.id   AF-A0A954Y8X0-F1
#
_cell.length_a   1.000
_cell.length_b   1.000
_cell.length_c   1.000
_cell.angle_alpha   90.00
_cell.angle_beta   90.00
_cell.angle_gamma   90.00
#
_symmetry.space_group_name_H-M   'P 1'
#
loop_
_entity.id
_entity.type
_entity.pdbx_description
1 polymer ?
#
loop_
_entity_poly.entity_id
_entity_poly.type
_entity_poly.pdbx_seq_one_letter_code
_entity_poly.pdbx_strand_id
1 'polypeptide(L)'
;MRELPAAVADWVDLLSAYAAGERVSLQRVPVANEHLTPFGRVVARACRSIRYGDTRSYGELAQLAGRPGAARAVGSVMAKNR
;
A
#
# COMPACT_ATOMS: atom_id res chain seq x y z
N MET A 1 -1.65 -25.94 18.40
CA MET A 1 -1.18 -24.75 17.65
C MET A 1 -1.60 -24.93 16.20
N ARG A 2 -2.24 -23.95 15.58
CA ARG A 2 -2.67 -24.05 14.17
C ARG A 2 -1.47 -23.70 13.29
N GLU A 3 -1.02 -24.63 12.46
CA GLU A 3 -0.02 -24.33 11.43
C GLU A 3 -0.60 -23.31 10.45
N LEU A 4 0.17 -22.27 10.15
CA LEU A 4 -0.18 -21.27 9.17
C LEU A 4 0.04 -21.85 7.77
N PRO A 5 -0.77 -21.46 6.76
CA PRO A 5 -0.42 -21.72 5.37
C PRO A 5 0.99 -21.20 5.07
N ALA A 6 1.78 -21.93 4.28
CA ALA A 6 3.18 -21.59 4.01
C ALA A 6 3.39 -20.14 3.54
N ALA A 7 2.47 -19.61 2.71
CA ALA A 7 2.51 -18.22 2.26
C ALA A 7 2.34 -17.21 3.41
N VAL A 8 1.51 -17.52 4.41
CA VAL A 8 1.29 -16.63 5.56
C VAL A 8 2.51 -16.64 6.48
N ALA A 9 3.15 -17.80 6.68
CA ALA A 9 4.41 -17.88 7.42
C ALA A 9 5.52 -17.04 6.76
N ASP A 10 5.67 -17.17 5.45
CA ASP A 10 6.60 -16.34 4.66
C ASP A 10 6.31 -14.83 4.77
N TRP A 11 5.04 -14.41 4.79
CA TRP A 11 4.70 -13.00 5.00
C TRP A 11 4.99 -12.52 6.43
N VAL A 12 4.81 -13.37 7.43
CA VAL A 12 5.16 -13.05 8.83
C VAL A 12 6.66 -12.82 8.95
N ASP A 13 7.48 -13.67 8.34
CA ASP A 13 8.94 -13.51 8.33
C ASP A 13 9.34 -12.22 7.61
N LEU A 14 8.74 -11.94 6.45
CA LEU A 14 9.00 -10.73 5.67
C LEU A 14 8.64 -9.44 6.43
N LEU A 15 7.49 -9.42 7.11
CA LEU A 15 7.07 -8.29 7.94
C LEU A 15 7.96 -8.13 9.18
N SER A 16 8.42 -9.23 9.76
CA SER A 16 9.33 -9.21 10.90
C SER A 16 10.69 -8.61 10.52
N ALA A 17 11.26 -9.02 9.39
CA ALA A 17 12.50 -8.43 8.85
C ALA A 17 12.33 -6.94 8.54
N TYR A 18 11.21 -6.54 7.90
CA TYR A 18 10.90 -5.13 7.66
C TYR A 18 10.83 -4.32 8.96
N ALA A 19 10.16 -4.84 9.99
CA ALA A 19 10.03 -4.19 11.29
C ALA A 19 11.36 -4.11 12.06
N ALA A 20 12.29 -5.05 11.83
CA ALA A 20 13.65 -5.01 12.34
C ALA A 20 14.55 -3.97 11.62
N GLY A 21 14.03 -3.29 10.59
CA GLY A 21 14.76 -2.29 9.82
C GLY A 21 15.52 -2.87 8.62
N GLU A 22 15.34 -4.15 8.32
CA GLU A 22 15.93 -4.75 7.12
C GLU A 22 15.28 -4.23 5.84
N ARG A 23 16.10 -4.07 4.79
CA ARG A 23 15.63 -3.56 3.51
C ARG A 23 15.04 -4.68 2.67
N VAL A 24 13.77 -5.00 2.92
CA VAL A 24 13.00 -6.02 2.19
C VAL A 24 11.89 -5.41 1.33
N SER A 25 11.50 -6.12 0.26
CA SER A 25 10.42 -5.68 -0.64
C SER A 25 9.11 -6.40 -0.33
N LEU A 26 8.05 -5.63 -0.04
CA LEU A 26 6.69 -6.15 0.17
C LEU A 26 5.87 -6.25 -1.13
N GLN A 27 6.46 -5.95 -2.29
CA GLN A 27 5.74 -5.89 -3.57
C GLN A 27 5.15 -7.24 -4.03
N ARG A 28 5.70 -8.36 -3.53
CA ARG A 28 5.17 -9.71 -3.80
C ARG A 28 3.93 -10.07 -2.97
N VAL A 29 3.66 -9.35 -1.88
CA VAL A 29 2.52 -9.65 -1.00
C VAL A 29 1.24 -9.17 -1.68
N PRO A 30 0.28 -10.06 -1.98
CA PRO A 30 -0.99 -9.67 -2.57
C PRO A 30 -1.80 -8.83 -1.57
N VAL A 31 -2.37 -7.73 -2.05
CA VAL A 31 -3.22 -6.83 -1.24
C VAL A 31 -4.59 -6.74 -1.89
N ALA A 32 -5.59 -7.21 -1.16
CA ALA A 32 -7.00 -7.15 -1.54
C ALA A 32 -7.52 -5.71 -1.38
N ASN A 33 -8.02 -5.10 -2.46
CA ASN A 33 -8.50 -3.72 -2.46
C ASN A 33 -9.90 -3.56 -3.06
N GLU A 34 -10.64 -4.65 -3.19
CA GLU A 34 -11.98 -4.72 -3.79
C GLU A 34 -12.99 -3.85 -3.05
N HIS A 35 -12.74 -3.65 -1.76
CA HIS A 35 -13.54 -2.81 -0.89
C HIS A 35 -13.42 -1.30 -1.16
N LEU A 36 -12.40 -0.88 -1.92
CA LEU A 36 -12.23 0.52 -2.30
C LEU A 36 -13.08 0.83 -3.54
N THR A 37 -13.51 2.08 -3.66
CA THR A 37 -14.14 2.58 -4.89
C THR A 37 -13.19 2.47 -6.09
N PRO A 38 -13.67 2.56 -7.35
CA PRO A 38 -12.79 2.58 -8.51
C PRO A 38 -11.67 3.63 -8.43
N PHE A 39 -11.99 4.84 -7.95
CA PHE A 39 -11.00 5.88 -7.68
C PHE A 39 -10.02 5.44 -6.58
N GLY A 40 -10.52 4.91 -5.47
CA GLY A 40 -9.69 4.43 -4.36
C GLY A 40 -8.70 3.35 -4.79
N ARG A 41 -9.09 2.42 -5.66
CA ARG A 41 -8.19 1.38 -6.20
C ARG A 41 -7.06 1.96 -7.04
N VAL A 42 -7.34 3.00 -7.84
CA VAL A 42 -6.30 3.71 -8.60
C VAL A 42 -5.33 4.41 -7.67
N VAL A 43 -5.85 5.11 -6.65
CA VAL A 43 -5.02 5.77 -5.62
C VAL A 43 -4.17 4.76 -4.84
N ALA A 44 -4.73 3.63 -4.43
CA ALA A 44 -4.01 2.58 -3.71
C ALA A 44 -2.89 1.97 -4.57
N ARG A 45 -3.14 1.73 -5.86
CA ARG A 45 -2.10 1.28 -6.81
C ARG A 45 -0.99 2.32 -6.96
N ALA A 46 -1.34 3.60 -7.07
CA ALA A 46 -0.37 4.68 -7.15
C ALA A 46 0.44 4.85 -5.85
N CYS A 47 -0.20 4.66 -4.68
CA CYS A 47 0.48 4.70 -3.39
C CYS A 47 1.50 3.54 -3.27
N ARG A 48 1.13 2.34 -3.73
CA ARG A 48 1.99 1.15 -3.70
C ARG A 48 3.25 1.26 -4.59
N SER A 49 3.29 2.20 -5.55
CA SER A 49 4.48 2.43 -6.38
C SER A 49 5.51 3.39 -5.75
N ILE A 50 5.17 4.03 -4.63
CA ILE A 50 6.11 4.86 -3.88
C ILE A 50 7.20 3.96 -3.29
N ARG A 51 8.47 4.32 -3.53
CA ARG A 51 9.61 3.51 -3.07
C ARG A 51 9.81 3.64 -1.56
N TYR A 52 10.40 2.63 -0.96
CA TYR A 52 10.79 2.66 0.44
C TYR A 52 11.71 3.87 0.73
N GLY A 53 11.34 4.65 1.75
CA GLY A 53 12.04 5.86 2.16
C GLY A 53 11.61 7.13 1.43
N ASP A 54 10.82 7.03 0.36
CA ASP A 54 10.29 8.19 -0.36
C ASP A 54 8.90 8.58 0.21
N THR A 55 8.59 9.88 0.18
CA THR A 55 7.27 10.41 0.54
C THR A 55 6.61 11.11 -0.64
N ARG A 56 5.27 11.15 -0.65
CA ARG A 56 4.47 11.98 -1.56
C ARG A 56 3.39 12.73 -0.79
N SER A 57 3.20 13.99 -1.12
CA SER A 57 2.02 14.74 -0.71
C SER A 57 0.76 14.18 -1.38
N TYR A 58 -0.42 14.47 -0.81
CA TYR A 58 -1.68 14.04 -1.43
C TYR A 58 -1.91 14.67 -2.81
N GLY A 59 -1.36 15.86 -3.07
CA GLY A 59 -1.38 16.49 -4.39
C GLY A 59 -0.56 15.71 -5.41
N GLU A 60 0.67 15.34 -5.06
CA GLU A 60 1.53 14.50 -5.91
C GLU A 60 0.93 13.11 -6.13
N LEU A 61 0.35 12.50 -5.08
CA LEU A 61 -0.30 11.20 -5.22
C LEU A 61 -1.54 11.28 -6.13
N ALA A 62 -2.29 12.39 -6.07
CA ALA A 62 -3.39 12.64 -6.98
C ALA A 62 -2.92 12.77 -8.45
N GLN A 63 -1.78 13.43 -8.68
CA GLN A 63 -1.15 13.48 -10.00
C GLN A 63 -0.70 12.10 -10.48
N LEU A 64 -0.02 11.33 -9.64
CA LEU A 64 0.39 9.95 -9.92
C LEU A 64 -0.81 9.04 -10.25
N ALA A 65 -1.94 9.26 -9.59
CA ALA A 65 -3.19 8.56 -9.83
C ALA A 65 -3.95 9.05 -11.09
N GLY A 66 -3.39 9.99 -11.87
CA GLY A 66 -4.02 10.54 -13.07
C GLY A 66 -5.23 11.44 -12.78
N ARG A 67 -5.33 12.00 -11.56
CA ARG A 67 -6.42 12.87 -11.12
C ARG A 67 -5.88 14.16 -10.47
N PRO A 68 -5.18 15.04 -11.22
CA PRO A 68 -4.67 16.31 -10.69
C PRO A 68 -5.78 17.12 -10.00
N GLY A 69 -5.46 17.77 -8.86
CA GLY A 69 -6.42 18.55 -8.07
C GLY A 69 -7.26 17.74 -7.06
N ALA A 70 -7.22 16.41 -7.09
CA ALA A 70 -8.02 15.55 -6.21
C ALA A 70 -7.40 15.29 -4.81
N ALA A 71 -6.53 16.17 -4.31
CA ALA A 71 -5.75 15.94 -3.09
C ALA A 71 -6.61 15.59 -1.85
N ARG A 72 -7.71 16.32 -1.62
CA ARG A 72 -8.63 16.03 -0.50
C ARG A 72 -9.29 14.65 -0.63
N ALA A 73 -9.71 14.27 -1.84
CA ALA A 73 -10.30 12.97 -2.10
C ALA A 73 -9.29 11.83 -1.89
N VAL A 74 -8.03 12.02 -2.31
CA VAL A 74 -6.93 11.10 -2.01
C VAL A 74 -6.74 10.93 -0.51
N GLY A 75 -6.72 12.02 0.27
CA GLY A 75 -6.63 11.96 1.73
C GLY A 75 -7.74 11.10 2.34
N SER A 76 -8.99 11.28 1.88
CA SER A 76 -10.12 10.45 2.32
C SER A 76 -9.98 8.97 1.96
N VAL A 77 -9.33 8.64 0.84
CA VAL A 77 -9.02 7.24 0.49
C VAL A 77 -7.94 6.69 1.43
N MET A 78 -6.86 7.44 1.64
CA MET A 78 -5.75 7.00 2.51
C MET A 78 -6.19 6.82 3.96
N ALA A 79 -7.12 7.65 4.46
CA ALA A 79 -7.71 7.48 5.79
C ALA A 79 -8.56 6.20 5.95
N LYS A 80 -8.99 5.57 4.86
CA LYS A 80 -9.83 4.36 4.84
C LYS A 80 -9.08 3.12 4.34
N ASN A 81 -7.78 3.25 4.09
CA ASN A 81 -6.94 2.16 3.58
C ASN A 81 -6.73 1.10 4.67
N ARG A 82 -6.91 -0.18 4.31
CA ARG A 82 -6.78 -1.32 5.22
C ARG A 82 -6.14 -2.52 4.53
#